data_AF-A0A4R0RTD3-F1
#
_entry.id   AF-A0A4R0RTD3-F1
#
_cell.length_a   1.000
_cell.length_b   1.000
_cell.length_c   1.000
_cell.angle_alpha   90.00
_cell.angle_beta   90.00
_cell.angle_gamma   90.00
#
_symmetry.space_group_name_H-M   'P 1'
#
loop_
_entity.id
_entity.type
_entity.pdbx_description
1 polymer ?
#
loop_
_entity_poly.entity_id
_entity_poly.type
_entity_poly.pdbx_seq_one_letter_code
_entity_poly.pdbx_strand_id
1 'polypeptide(L)'
;MLSRFAILYCDHNWVEDLIIGATDAIEDAAFNRAEDLASLVFWLYNLTVWLHLMKCDDAIRETCELLDSYTLIEEILNSVFVFIIRFAERRIDEMLDAALLEYSPISSEFEPVQFESEWSFLRSFAGGKKKANGGTPSPSPAKSNMTAEETLSRSPSPPPSIPLPSKPGSFASLGRAFARARTSGSATPLQSLFTDSTPPPSMTPSPQDIVSFMTSLQTLLTLSDVNPAIITQFWSQVMFWTACETFNRVLTRKKYICRSRALQINMNLSVLEEWITKMGLPRGIGSHFAPVRDLLTWLQCLSSITEFPNLIATIQNMRKLNPLQMRRAVRDYKYEVNEGRMTDECIQYLAQLQKDWERHRVKAGVEALRREIGDRERDRDRDGSSSSPPSHGSPSSLDNVPSSPIPSTSPEMQAIQRGIDMLFDRSQAKSTWEPPKPPEVLGELLDSRHMLPLLLPSDPRLLGAAPSTRPASEETKRSSMSHGRNASQASLGSQGAMAWRLNSKRLRDVGMGTLQWVDGAVSASRWYRRAQVQIAEEEAEEKPPPPYSSDDPHPSFSDGDESAEYRSAPHFTPLTRKPSTRSRGGRASTITGDDTGHLADFDDSVEHTQSSFL
;
A
#
# COMPACT_ATOMS: atom_id res chain seq x y z
N MET A 1 26.80 10.50 -2.65
CA MET A 1 28.28 10.66 -2.61
C MET A 1 28.88 10.69 -4.01
N LEU A 2 28.77 9.63 -4.83
CA LEU A 2 29.33 9.63 -6.18
C LEU A 2 28.84 10.81 -7.05
N SER A 3 27.56 11.18 -6.97
CA SER A 3 27.01 12.37 -7.66
C SER A 3 27.67 13.69 -7.21
N ARG A 4 28.05 13.82 -5.93
CA ARG A 4 28.86 14.95 -5.44
C ARG A 4 30.28 14.94 -6.00
N PHE A 5 30.87 13.75 -6.17
CA PHE A 5 32.20 13.65 -6.75
C PHE A 5 32.16 14.07 -8.23
N ALA A 6 31.19 13.57 -8.99
CA ALA A 6 31.01 13.93 -10.39
C ALA A 6 30.78 15.45 -10.58
N ILE A 7 29.87 16.09 -9.84
CA ILE A 7 29.62 17.53 -10.01
C ILE A 7 30.78 18.43 -9.56
N LEU A 8 31.57 18.02 -8.56
CA LEU A 8 32.65 18.83 -7.98
C LEU A 8 34.03 18.59 -8.63
N TYR A 9 34.24 17.45 -9.28
CA TYR A 9 35.55 17.03 -9.80
C TYR A 9 35.51 16.47 -11.24
N CYS A 10 34.35 16.42 -11.89
CA CYS A 10 34.18 15.98 -13.29
C CYS A 10 33.35 17.03 -14.06
N ASP A 11 32.22 16.64 -14.67
CA ASP A 11 31.28 17.55 -15.33
C ASP A 11 29.81 17.09 -15.12
N HIS A 12 28.86 17.78 -15.76
CA HIS A 12 27.44 17.43 -15.69
C HIS A 12 27.10 16.11 -16.40
N ASN A 13 27.81 15.73 -17.47
CA ASN A 13 27.57 14.47 -18.19
C ASN A 13 27.88 13.27 -17.27
N TRP A 14 28.95 13.36 -16.47
CA TRP A 14 29.28 12.35 -15.45
C TRP A 14 28.24 12.27 -14.31
N VAL A 15 27.44 13.32 -14.09
CA VAL A 15 26.32 13.30 -13.13
C VAL A 15 25.09 12.66 -13.78
N GLU A 16 24.82 12.99 -15.04
CA GLU A 16 23.74 12.43 -15.87
C GLU A 16 23.89 10.91 -16.07
N ASP A 17 25.01 10.46 -16.66
CA ASP A 17 25.35 9.03 -16.86
C ASP A 17 25.23 8.22 -15.57
N LEU A 18 25.66 8.82 -14.45
CA LEU A 18 25.64 8.17 -13.13
C LEU A 18 24.22 8.09 -12.55
N ILE A 19 23.40 9.12 -12.70
CA ILE A 19 22.04 9.13 -12.15
C ILE A 19 21.12 8.28 -13.01
N ILE A 20 21.12 8.47 -14.33
CA ILE A 20 20.29 7.67 -15.26
C ILE A 20 20.70 6.20 -15.17
N GLY A 21 21.99 5.88 -15.36
CA GLY A 21 22.49 4.50 -15.32
C GLY A 21 22.37 3.82 -13.94
N ALA A 22 22.27 4.58 -12.84
CA ALA A 22 21.87 4.03 -11.54
C ALA A 22 20.36 3.80 -11.43
N THR A 23 19.55 4.68 -12.02
CA THR A 23 18.08 4.60 -11.99
C THR A 23 17.59 3.41 -12.80
N ASP A 24 18.08 3.24 -14.05
CA ASP A 24 17.85 2.06 -14.90
C ASP A 24 18.17 0.77 -14.14
N ALA A 25 19.36 0.71 -13.50
CA ALA A 25 19.83 -0.46 -12.78
C ALA A 25 19.02 -0.76 -11.49
N ILE A 26 18.38 0.26 -10.90
CA ILE A 26 17.47 0.09 -9.76
C ILE A 26 16.09 -0.38 -10.24
N GLU A 27 15.58 0.16 -11.35
CA GLU A 27 14.35 -0.32 -11.99
C GLU A 27 14.48 -1.80 -12.33
N ASP A 28 15.53 -2.18 -13.07
CA ASP A 28 15.85 -3.57 -13.42
C ASP A 28 15.92 -4.45 -12.16
N ALA A 29 16.64 -4.01 -11.11
CA ALA A 29 16.82 -4.79 -9.90
C ALA A 29 15.56 -4.89 -9.00
N ALA A 30 14.63 -3.94 -9.12
CA ALA A 30 13.34 -3.98 -8.44
C ALA A 30 12.34 -4.84 -9.22
N PHE A 31 12.24 -4.65 -10.54
CA PHE A 31 11.20 -5.26 -11.38
C PHE A 31 11.49 -6.74 -11.66
N ASN A 32 12.76 -7.13 -11.83
CA ASN A 32 13.17 -8.55 -11.86
C ASN A 32 12.93 -9.28 -10.52
N ARG A 33 12.48 -8.59 -9.47
CA ARG A 33 12.11 -9.14 -8.14
C ARG A 33 10.76 -8.62 -7.64
N ALA A 34 9.84 -8.27 -8.54
CA ALA A 34 8.53 -7.68 -8.20
C ALA A 34 7.60 -8.58 -7.34
N GLU A 35 7.95 -9.84 -7.09
CA GLU A 35 7.24 -10.74 -6.17
C GLU A 35 7.92 -10.88 -4.80
N ASP A 36 9.19 -10.48 -4.64
CA ASP A 36 9.90 -10.52 -3.37
C ASP A 36 9.62 -9.25 -2.55
N LEU A 37 8.66 -9.34 -1.64
CA LEU A 37 8.31 -8.29 -0.69
C LEU A 37 9.53 -7.71 0.06
N ALA A 38 10.53 -8.54 0.40
CA ALA A 38 11.72 -8.04 1.10
C ALA A 38 12.59 -7.16 0.18
N SER A 39 12.71 -7.54 -1.10
CA SER A 39 13.37 -6.73 -2.13
C SER A 39 12.60 -5.44 -2.42
N LEU A 40 11.27 -5.49 -2.51
CA LEU A 40 10.43 -4.30 -2.72
C LEU A 40 10.52 -3.31 -1.55
N VAL A 41 10.40 -3.78 -0.30
CA VAL A 41 10.50 -2.92 0.89
C VAL A 41 11.91 -2.33 1.03
N PHE A 42 12.96 -3.09 0.67
CA PHE A 42 14.32 -2.57 0.56
C PHE A 42 14.41 -1.43 -0.47
N TRP A 43 13.87 -1.60 -1.68
CA TRP A 43 13.92 -0.55 -2.71
C TRP A 43 13.08 0.67 -2.34
N LEU A 44 11.89 0.50 -1.77
CA LEU A 44 11.04 1.59 -1.29
C LEU A 44 11.80 2.48 -0.27
N TYR A 45 12.49 1.86 0.68
CA TYR A 45 13.34 2.58 1.64
C TYR A 45 14.51 3.31 0.94
N ASN A 46 15.28 2.60 0.11
CA ASN A 46 16.48 3.18 -0.51
C ASN A 46 16.15 4.29 -1.51
N LEU A 47 15.08 4.18 -2.31
CA LEU A 47 14.61 5.25 -3.20
C LEU A 47 14.20 6.49 -2.41
N THR A 48 13.43 6.32 -1.32
CA THR A 48 13.03 7.43 -0.44
C THR A 48 14.24 8.12 0.19
N VAL A 49 15.24 7.35 0.63
CA VAL A 49 16.49 7.89 1.20
C VAL A 49 17.39 8.53 0.14
N TRP A 50 17.44 8.00 -1.08
CA TRP A 50 18.21 8.59 -2.17
C TRP A 50 17.63 9.95 -2.59
N LEU A 51 16.31 10.01 -2.76
CA LEU A 51 15.56 11.25 -3.04
C LEU A 51 15.72 12.29 -1.91
N HIS A 52 15.67 11.86 -0.64
CA HIS A 52 16.02 12.70 0.53
C HIS A 52 17.42 13.30 0.38
N LEU A 53 18.41 12.45 0.12
CA LEU A 53 19.81 12.86 0.03
C LEU A 53 20.05 13.82 -1.14
N MET A 54 19.45 13.59 -2.32
CA MET A 54 19.61 14.46 -3.49
C MET A 54 18.93 15.83 -3.29
N LYS A 55 17.64 15.85 -2.91
CA LYS A 55 16.91 17.12 -2.71
C LYS A 55 17.49 17.97 -1.56
N CYS A 56 18.08 17.33 -0.54
CA CYS A 56 18.80 18.00 0.56
C CYS A 56 20.29 18.30 0.28
N ASP A 57 20.74 18.28 -0.97
CA ASP A 57 22.13 18.52 -1.36
C ASP A 57 22.25 19.63 -2.41
N ASP A 58 22.53 20.84 -1.92
CA ASP A 58 22.55 22.08 -2.72
C ASP A 58 23.57 22.05 -3.87
N ALA A 59 24.59 21.19 -3.79
CA ALA A 59 25.64 21.07 -4.81
C ALA A 59 25.21 20.27 -6.06
N ILE A 60 24.14 19.48 -5.98
CA ILE A 60 23.61 18.70 -7.14
C ILE A 60 22.19 19.10 -7.53
N ARG A 61 21.49 19.90 -6.72
CA ARG A 61 20.07 20.23 -6.93
C ARG A 61 19.76 20.73 -8.34
N GLU A 62 20.47 21.76 -8.79
CA GLU A 62 20.24 22.41 -10.10
C GLU A 62 20.40 21.42 -11.28
N THR A 63 21.41 20.56 -11.24
CA THR A 63 21.60 19.52 -12.28
C THR A 63 20.52 18.44 -12.21
N CYS A 64 20.09 18.03 -11.01
CA CYS A 64 18.99 17.06 -10.84
C CYS A 64 17.62 17.63 -11.28
N GLU A 65 17.42 18.95 -11.17
CA GLU A 65 16.23 19.65 -11.65
C GLU A 65 16.24 19.81 -13.18
N LEU A 66 17.41 20.14 -13.77
CA LEU A 66 17.58 20.22 -15.23
C LEU A 66 17.38 18.87 -15.94
N LEU A 67 17.81 17.77 -15.30
CA LEU A 67 17.70 16.41 -15.82
C LEU A 67 16.38 15.69 -15.43
N ASP A 68 15.43 16.39 -14.80
CA ASP A 68 14.17 15.85 -14.25
C ASP A 68 14.33 14.56 -13.42
N SER A 69 15.51 14.38 -12.81
CA SER A 69 15.91 13.12 -12.17
C SER A 69 15.06 12.77 -10.96
N TYR A 70 14.40 13.76 -10.35
CA TYR A 70 13.47 13.53 -9.25
C TYR A 70 12.20 12.83 -9.72
N THR A 71 11.65 13.18 -10.89
CA THR A 71 10.43 12.59 -11.42
C THR A 71 10.65 11.11 -11.73
N LEU A 72 11.75 10.76 -12.41
CA LEU A 72 12.12 9.37 -12.72
C LEU A 72 12.27 8.50 -11.45
N ILE A 73 12.92 9.03 -10.41
CA ILE A 73 13.06 8.34 -9.11
C ILE A 73 11.69 8.19 -8.41
N GLU A 74 10.81 9.18 -8.51
CA GLU A 74 9.46 9.14 -7.93
C GLU A 74 8.51 8.19 -8.67
N GLU A 75 8.65 8.03 -9.99
CA GLU A 75 7.91 7.06 -10.80
C GLU A 75 8.25 5.61 -10.43
N ILE A 76 9.54 5.28 -10.24
CA ILE A 76 9.98 3.95 -9.80
C ILE A 76 9.58 3.71 -8.33
N LEU A 77 9.69 4.73 -7.47
CA LEU A 77 9.22 4.66 -6.07
C LEU A 77 7.71 4.36 -6.01
N ASN A 78 6.91 5.06 -6.82
CA ASN A 78 5.48 4.80 -6.96
C ASN A 78 5.19 3.40 -7.51
N SER A 79 5.95 2.93 -8.51
CA SER A 79 5.80 1.58 -9.06
C SER A 79 6.07 0.49 -8.02
N VAL A 80 7.15 0.61 -7.24
CA VAL A 80 7.47 -0.28 -6.12
C VAL A 80 6.39 -0.22 -5.03
N PHE A 81 5.89 0.97 -4.70
CA PHE A 81 4.78 1.16 -3.76
C PHE A 81 3.50 0.46 -4.22
N VAL A 82 3.15 0.57 -5.51
CA VAL A 82 2.01 -0.14 -6.13
C VAL A 82 2.21 -1.66 -6.07
N PHE A 83 3.41 -2.19 -6.31
CA PHE A 83 3.65 -3.64 -6.18
C PHE A 83 3.45 -4.16 -4.75
N ILE A 84 3.86 -3.41 -3.74
CA ILE A 84 3.63 -3.76 -2.32
C ILE A 84 2.13 -3.70 -1.97
N ILE A 85 1.38 -2.73 -2.52
CA ILE A 85 -0.08 -2.65 -2.40
C ILE A 85 -0.74 -3.87 -3.05
N ARG A 86 -0.42 -4.16 -4.31
CA ARG A 86 -0.94 -5.32 -5.05
C ARG A 86 -0.59 -6.65 -4.37
N PHE A 87 0.52 -6.75 -3.64
CA PHE A 87 0.84 -7.91 -2.79
C PHE A 87 -0.12 -8.02 -1.60
N ALA A 88 -0.34 -6.92 -0.87
CA ALA A 88 -1.19 -6.93 0.32
C ALA A 88 -2.68 -7.14 0.00
N GLU A 89 -3.19 -6.51 -1.07
CA GLU A 89 -4.54 -6.72 -1.58
C GLU A 89 -4.77 -8.20 -1.94
N ARG A 90 -3.87 -8.82 -2.72
CA ARG A 90 -3.94 -10.25 -3.07
C ARG A 90 -4.02 -11.15 -1.83
N ARG A 91 -3.14 -10.95 -0.84
CA ARG A 91 -3.11 -11.80 0.37
C ARG A 91 -4.31 -11.58 1.29
N ILE A 92 -4.92 -10.40 1.28
CA ILE A 92 -6.21 -10.16 1.95
C ILE A 92 -7.35 -10.82 1.16
N ASP A 93 -7.35 -10.75 -0.17
CA ASP A 93 -8.41 -11.30 -1.03
C ASP A 93 -8.63 -12.81 -0.83
N GLU A 94 -7.52 -13.57 -0.81
CA GLU A 94 -7.48 -15.01 -0.52
C GLU A 94 -8.24 -15.40 0.76
N MET A 95 -8.33 -14.47 1.71
CA MET A 95 -8.89 -14.69 3.04
C MET A 95 -10.22 -13.96 3.26
N LEU A 96 -10.51 -12.88 2.51
CA LEU A 96 -11.63 -11.95 2.74
C LEU A 96 -12.98 -12.67 2.81
N ASP A 97 -13.27 -13.55 1.85
CA ASP A 97 -14.55 -14.26 1.80
C ASP A 97 -14.76 -15.17 3.03
N ALA A 98 -13.73 -15.93 3.42
CA ALA A 98 -13.82 -16.84 4.56
C ALA A 98 -13.77 -16.09 5.90
N ALA A 99 -12.77 -15.23 6.09
CA ALA A 99 -12.48 -14.55 7.36
C ALA A 99 -13.41 -13.36 7.66
N LEU A 100 -13.82 -12.59 6.66
CA LEU A 100 -14.64 -11.39 6.88
C LEU A 100 -16.13 -11.66 6.64
N LEU A 101 -16.48 -12.38 5.57
CA LEU A 101 -17.88 -12.56 5.14
C LEU A 101 -18.56 -13.80 5.72
N GLU A 102 -17.83 -14.88 6.00
CA GLU A 102 -18.43 -16.17 6.37
C GLU A 102 -18.11 -16.64 7.80
N TYR A 103 -16.94 -16.29 8.34
CA TYR A 103 -16.48 -16.65 9.68
C TYR A 103 -17.50 -16.30 10.75
N SER A 104 -17.98 -17.33 11.45
CA SER A 104 -18.89 -17.20 12.59
C SER A 104 -18.17 -17.66 13.86
N PRO A 105 -18.22 -16.90 14.97
CA PRO A 105 -17.78 -17.40 16.27
C PRO A 105 -18.56 -18.65 16.67
N ILE A 106 -17.88 -19.67 17.19
CA ILE A 106 -18.43 -21.01 17.51
C ILE A 106 -19.70 -20.95 18.38
N SER A 107 -19.85 -19.93 19.23
CA SER A 107 -21.06 -19.66 20.01
C SER A 107 -22.34 -19.44 19.19
N SER A 108 -22.23 -19.21 17.89
CA SER A 108 -23.34 -18.97 16.95
C SER A 108 -23.69 -20.19 16.09
N GLU A 109 -23.01 -21.33 16.24
CA GLU A 109 -23.26 -22.54 15.41
C GLU A 109 -24.58 -23.24 15.76
N PHE A 110 -25.20 -22.91 16.89
CA PHE A 110 -26.40 -23.59 17.41
C PHE A 110 -27.73 -23.16 16.77
N GLU A 111 -27.75 -22.10 15.97
CA GLU A 111 -28.95 -21.65 15.26
C GLU A 111 -28.64 -21.34 13.79
N PRO A 112 -28.77 -22.32 12.87
CA PRO A 112 -28.55 -22.09 11.45
C PRO A 112 -29.63 -21.15 10.90
N VAL A 113 -29.21 -20.00 10.35
CA VAL A 113 -30.09 -18.95 9.82
C VAL A 113 -31.11 -19.52 8.83
N GLN A 114 -32.39 -19.47 9.20
CA GLN A 114 -33.48 -20.05 8.41
C GLN A 114 -34.16 -18.98 7.56
N PHE A 115 -34.25 -19.21 6.25
CA PHE A 115 -34.90 -18.27 5.32
C PHE A 115 -36.34 -18.67 5.01
N GLU A 116 -37.23 -17.67 4.91
CA GLU A 116 -38.66 -17.90 4.63
C GLU A 116 -38.89 -18.64 3.29
N SER A 117 -38.04 -18.38 2.29
CA SER A 117 -38.09 -19.01 0.97
C SER A 117 -37.90 -20.54 1.00
N GLU A 118 -37.08 -21.03 1.93
CA GLU A 118 -36.74 -22.45 2.04
C GLU A 118 -37.85 -23.22 2.78
N TRP A 119 -38.43 -22.63 3.82
CA TRP A 119 -39.61 -23.16 4.51
C TRP A 119 -40.90 -23.09 3.70
N SER A 120 -41.02 -22.13 2.78
CA SER A 120 -42.18 -21.99 1.90
C SER A 120 -42.36 -23.22 1.00
N PHE A 121 -41.25 -23.77 0.48
CA PHE A 121 -41.25 -24.99 -0.33
C PHE A 121 -41.79 -26.21 0.45
N LEU A 122 -41.40 -26.38 1.71
CA LEU A 122 -41.86 -27.48 2.56
C LEU A 122 -43.36 -27.38 2.87
N ARG A 123 -43.92 -26.16 3.02
CA ARG A 123 -45.39 -25.99 3.12
C ARG A 123 -46.11 -26.30 1.80
N SER A 124 -45.52 -26.00 0.64
CA SER A 124 -46.12 -26.32 -0.67
C SER A 124 -46.34 -27.82 -0.89
N PHE A 125 -45.48 -28.68 -0.34
CA PHE A 125 -45.68 -30.15 -0.39
C PHE A 125 -46.65 -30.69 0.67
N ALA A 126 -46.99 -29.91 1.71
CA ALA A 126 -47.92 -30.32 2.77
C ALA A 126 -49.37 -29.81 2.58
N GLY A 127 -49.61 -28.85 1.67
CA GLY A 127 -50.89 -28.16 1.46
C GLY A 127 -52.04 -28.98 0.81
N GLY A 128 -52.14 -30.27 1.12
CA GLY A 128 -52.84 -31.28 0.31
C GLY A 128 -54.33 -31.55 0.58
N LYS A 129 -55.08 -30.74 1.34
CA LYS A 129 -56.55 -30.89 1.46
C LYS A 129 -57.28 -29.62 1.95
N LYS A 130 -58.42 -29.32 1.31
CA LYS A 130 -59.25 -28.13 1.53
C LYS A 130 -60.68 -28.52 1.88
N LYS A 131 -61.20 -28.11 3.05
CA LYS A 131 -62.64 -27.89 3.27
C LYS A 131 -62.87 -26.92 4.44
N ALA A 132 -63.92 -26.12 4.35
CA ALA A 132 -64.34 -25.20 5.40
C ALA A 132 -65.62 -25.70 6.08
N ASN A 133 -65.83 -25.38 7.36
CA ASN A 133 -66.81 -24.36 7.77
C ASN A 133 -66.54 -23.90 9.22
N GLY A 134 -67.08 -22.76 9.65
CA GLY A 134 -66.73 -22.10 10.92
C GLY A 134 -67.47 -22.58 12.18
N GLY A 135 -67.12 -21.97 13.33
CA GLY A 135 -67.82 -22.15 14.62
C GLY A 135 -66.91 -22.03 15.86
N THR A 136 -66.97 -20.89 16.55
CA THR A 136 -66.60 -20.70 17.97
C THR A 136 -67.83 -20.98 18.88
N PRO A 137 -67.72 -21.19 20.22
CA PRO A 137 -66.71 -20.66 21.14
C PRO A 137 -66.16 -21.61 22.25
N SER A 138 -65.34 -21.01 23.13
CA SER A 138 -64.82 -21.48 24.44
C SER A 138 -65.92 -21.85 25.47
N PRO A 139 -65.64 -22.51 26.64
CA PRO A 139 -64.48 -22.24 27.53
C PRO A 139 -63.78 -23.44 28.24
N SER A 140 -62.70 -23.09 28.96
CA SER A 140 -61.85 -23.90 29.86
C SER A 140 -62.52 -24.28 31.20
N PRO A 141 -61.95 -25.15 32.09
CA PRO A 141 -60.74 -24.83 32.88
C PRO A 141 -59.74 -26.00 33.06
N ALA A 142 -58.79 -25.90 34.02
CA ALA A 142 -57.56 -26.69 34.12
C ALA A 142 -57.32 -27.36 35.51
N LYS A 143 -56.12 -27.96 35.70
CA LYS A 143 -55.57 -28.66 36.90
C LYS A 143 -55.99 -30.14 37.05
N SER A 144 -55.23 -31.04 37.68
CA SER A 144 -53.78 -31.14 38.00
C SER A 144 -53.47 -32.56 38.54
N ASN A 145 -52.20 -33.01 38.54
CA ASN A 145 -51.49 -33.61 39.71
C ASN A 145 -50.13 -34.27 39.32
N MET A 146 -49.34 -34.63 40.34
CA MET A 146 -48.02 -35.29 40.28
C MET A 146 -48.05 -36.64 41.03
N THR A 147 -46.86 -37.28 41.12
CA THR A 147 -46.48 -38.51 41.85
C THR A 147 -46.85 -39.84 41.14
N ALA A 148 -46.11 -40.95 41.31
CA ALA A 148 -45.00 -41.24 42.24
C ALA A 148 -43.86 -42.09 41.62
N GLU A 149 -42.90 -42.53 42.45
CA GLU A 149 -41.76 -43.42 42.14
C GLU A 149 -42.20 -44.91 41.89
N GLU A 150 -41.39 -45.96 41.65
CA GLU A 150 -39.92 -46.20 41.68
C GLU A 150 -39.53 -47.53 40.91
N THR A 151 -38.25 -47.94 40.96
CA THR A 151 -37.66 -49.30 40.74
C THR A 151 -37.35 -49.88 39.32
N LEU A 152 -36.06 -49.80 38.96
CA LEU A 152 -35.09 -50.89 38.64
C LEU A 152 -35.28 -51.95 37.51
N SER A 153 -34.10 -52.37 36.98
CA SER A 153 -33.78 -53.51 36.07
C SER A 153 -33.88 -53.26 34.55
N ARG A 154 -33.06 -53.86 33.65
CA ARG A 154 -31.75 -54.58 33.71
C ARG A 154 -31.19 -54.73 32.27
N SER A 155 -29.86 -54.67 32.08
CA SER A 155 -29.19 -54.79 30.75
C SER A 155 -29.03 -56.26 30.27
N PRO A 156 -28.90 -56.53 28.95
CA PRO A 156 -27.59 -57.00 28.41
C PRO A 156 -27.24 -56.67 26.92
N SER A 157 -25.98 -56.95 26.53
CA SER A 157 -25.40 -57.03 25.16
C SER A 157 -24.80 -58.46 24.94
N PRO A 158 -23.96 -58.82 23.91
CA PRO A 158 -23.49 -58.20 22.63
C PRO A 158 -23.84 -59.14 21.40
N PRO A 159 -22.98 -59.80 20.54
CA PRO A 159 -21.65 -59.48 19.93
C PRO A 159 -21.46 -59.35 18.36
N PRO A 160 -21.20 -60.36 17.47
CA PRO A 160 -20.23 -60.24 16.33
C PRO A 160 -20.80 -60.66 14.92
N SER A 161 -20.10 -61.06 13.81
CA SER A 161 -18.71 -61.52 13.55
C SER A 161 -18.20 -61.51 12.05
N ILE A 162 -17.28 -60.59 11.71
CA ILE A 162 -16.01 -60.77 10.90
C ILE A 162 -16.10 -61.20 9.35
N PRO A 163 -15.02 -61.50 8.55
CA PRO A 163 -14.58 -60.67 7.36
C PRO A 163 -14.23 -61.41 6.02
N LEU A 164 -13.59 -60.74 5.02
CA LEU A 164 -12.15 -60.90 4.57
C LEU A 164 -11.76 -60.02 3.31
N PRO A 165 -10.65 -60.25 2.54
CA PRO A 165 -9.47 -59.36 2.28
C PRO A 165 -9.60 -58.35 1.09
N SER A 166 -8.66 -57.49 0.64
CA SER A 166 -7.16 -57.40 0.59
C SER A 166 -6.65 -55.93 0.73
N LYS A 167 -5.36 -55.49 0.87
CA LYS A 167 -3.95 -55.90 0.56
C LYS A 167 -3.42 -55.61 -0.88
N PRO A 168 -2.13 -55.22 -1.11
CA PRO A 168 -1.29 -54.22 -0.36
C PRO A 168 -0.23 -53.42 -1.19
N GLY A 169 0.42 -52.40 -0.59
CA GLY A 169 1.73 -51.82 -1.00
C GLY A 169 1.76 -50.28 -1.08
N SER A 170 2.86 -49.56 -0.80
CA SER A 170 4.20 -49.96 -0.33
C SER A 170 4.92 -48.83 0.44
N PHE A 171 5.62 -49.20 1.53
CA PHE A 171 6.69 -48.50 2.29
C PHE A 171 6.67 -46.98 2.55
N ALA A 172 6.91 -46.65 3.82
CA ALA A 172 7.55 -45.40 4.26
C ALA A 172 8.92 -45.69 4.88
N SER A 173 9.92 -44.84 4.62
CA SER A 173 11.23 -44.93 5.28
C SER A 173 11.95 -43.58 5.33
N LEU A 174 12.10 -43.07 6.55
CA LEU A 174 13.39 -42.74 7.19
C LEU A 174 14.48 -42.06 6.32
N GLY A 175 14.77 -40.80 6.64
CA GLY A 175 15.90 -40.06 6.08
C GLY A 175 16.17 -38.73 6.78
N ARG A 176 16.69 -38.75 8.01
CA ARG A 176 17.09 -37.52 8.75
C ARG A 176 18.47 -37.67 9.38
N ALA A 177 19.28 -36.62 9.19
CA ALA A 177 20.65 -36.42 9.69
C ALA A 177 21.74 -37.37 9.15
N PHE A 178 22.72 -36.81 8.44
CA PHE A 178 24.00 -36.42 9.08
C PHE A 178 24.83 -35.48 8.19
N ALA A 179 24.93 -34.20 8.59
CA ALA A 179 25.98 -33.27 8.17
C ALA A 179 26.17 -32.27 9.32
N ARG A 180 27.39 -32.11 9.86
CA ARG A 180 27.61 -31.39 11.12
C ARG A 180 28.56 -30.19 10.96
N ALA A 181 27.99 -29.02 11.28
CA ALA A 181 28.64 -27.80 11.74
C ALA A 181 29.70 -27.11 10.84
N ARG A 182 29.38 -25.85 10.50
CA ARG A 182 30.19 -24.72 10.95
C ARG A 182 29.27 -23.58 11.42
N THR A 183 29.70 -22.81 12.41
CA THR A 183 28.85 -21.90 13.19
C THR A 183 29.03 -20.45 12.79
N SER A 184 27.93 -19.74 12.53
CA SER A 184 27.84 -18.27 12.49
C SER A 184 26.38 -17.83 12.71
N GLY A 185 26.16 -16.54 12.97
CA GLY A 185 24.94 -16.01 13.59
C GLY A 185 23.61 -16.46 13.01
N SER A 186 22.68 -16.86 13.89
CA SER A 186 21.31 -17.24 13.54
C SER A 186 20.45 -16.02 13.22
N ALA A 187 20.60 -15.47 12.01
CA ALA A 187 19.55 -14.63 11.42
C ALA A 187 18.44 -15.56 10.90
N THR A 188 17.22 -15.44 11.46
CA THR A 188 16.04 -16.07 10.85
C THR A 188 15.77 -15.39 9.51
N PRO A 189 15.67 -16.12 8.38
CA PRO A 189 15.40 -15.51 7.08
C PRO A 189 14.01 -14.86 7.10
N LEU A 190 13.89 -13.60 6.66
CA LEU A 190 12.63 -12.84 6.74
C LEU A 190 11.43 -13.54 6.08
N GLN A 191 11.68 -14.37 5.06
CA GLN A 191 10.66 -15.21 4.43
C GLN A 191 9.99 -16.19 5.40
N SER A 192 10.64 -16.62 6.50
CA SER A 192 10.01 -17.48 7.52
C SER A 192 8.97 -16.78 8.40
N LEU A 193 8.75 -15.46 8.22
CA LEU A 193 7.59 -14.74 8.78
C LEU A 193 6.35 -14.85 7.88
N PHE A 194 6.53 -15.32 6.64
CA PHE A 194 5.48 -15.47 5.63
C PHE A 194 5.39 -16.89 5.05
N THR A 195 6.22 -17.83 5.49
CA THR A 195 6.11 -19.25 5.10
C THR A 195 4.79 -19.83 5.57
N ASP A 196 3.99 -20.26 4.60
CA ASP A 196 2.64 -20.77 4.80
C ASP A 196 2.67 -22.01 5.71
N SER A 197 2.26 -21.81 6.97
CA SER A 197 2.20 -22.87 7.97
C SER A 197 0.92 -23.65 7.73
N THR A 198 0.97 -24.56 6.74
CA THR A 198 -0.18 -25.31 6.22
C THR A 198 -1.09 -25.78 7.36
N PRO A 199 -2.29 -25.21 7.53
CA PRO A 199 -3.13 -25.52 8.68
C PRO A 199 -3.51 -27.01 8.70
N PRO A 200 -3.79 -27.58 9.89
CA PRO A 200 -4.59 -28.81 9.93
C PRO A 200 -5.90 -28.56 9.16
N PRO A 201 -6.42 -29.54 8.38
CA PRO A 201 -7.45 -29.33 7.35
C PRO A 201 -8.87 -29.13 7.92
N SER A 202 -9.01 -28.36 9.00
CA SER A 202 -10.22 -28.19 9.79
C SER A 202 -10.36 -26.81 10.46
N MET A 203 -9.57 -25.81 10.06
CA MET A 203 -9.75 -24.42 10.51
C MET A 203 -10.00 -23.50 9.33
N THR A 204 -11.18 -22.88 9.31
CA THR A 204 -11.53 -21.81 8.37
C THR A 204 -10.76 -20.52 8.75
N PRO A 205 -10.29 -19.73 7.76
CA PRO A 205 -9.70 -18.43 8.04
C PRO A 205 -10.60 -17.53 8.88
N SER A 206 -10.01 -16.77 9.79
CA SER A 206 -10.68 -15.89 10.75
C SER A 206 -10.21 -14.42 10.61
N PRO A 207 -10.95 -13.43 11.16
CA PRO A 207 -10.50 -12.03 11.20
C PRO A 207 -9.13 -11.86 11.87
N GLN A 208 -8.75 -12.75 12.79
CA GLN A 208 -7.46 -12.71 13.47
C GLN A 208 -6.30 -13.10 12.55
N ASP A 209 -6.54 -13.93 11.53
CA ASP A 209 -5.50 -14.32 10.57
C ASP A 209 -5.18 -13.16 9.60
N ILE A 210 -6.22 -12.43 9.16
CA ILE A 210 -6.06 -11.15 8.43
C ILE A 210 -5.26 -10.16 9.29
N VAL A 211 -5.65 -9.97 10.55
CA VAL A 211 -4.93 -9.10 11.50
C VAL A 211 -3.49 -9.58 11.78
N SER A 212 -3.23 -10.88 11.79
CA SER A 212 -1.89 -11.46 11.93
C SER A 212 -1.01 -11.10 10.74
N PHE A 213 -1.49 -11.33 9.51
CA PHE A 213 -0.80 -10.92 8.28
C PHE A 213 -0.50 -9.42 8.26
N MET A 214 -1.52 -8.59 8.53
CA MET A 214 -1.39 -7.14 8.56
C MET A 214 -0.39 -6.67 9.63
N THR A 215 -0.37 -7.33 10.79
CA THR A 215 0.61 -7.07 11.86
C THR A 215 2.04 -7.38 11.40
N SER A 216 2.27 -8.53 10.75
CA SER A 216 3.58 -8.89 10.21
C SER A 216 4.06 -7.92 9.13
N LEU A 217 3.18 -7.49 8.22
CA LEU A 217 3.50 -6.51 7.17
C LEU A 217 3.79 -5.11 7.74
N GLN A 218 2.96 -4.63 8.67
CA GLN A 218 3.21 -3.37 9.39
C GLN A 218 4.53 -3.42 10.16
N THR A 219 4.86 -4.57 10.78
CA THR A 219 6.12 -4.77 11.50
C THR A 219 7.31 -4.74 10.54
N LEU A 220 7.22 -5.39 9.37
CA LEU A 220 8.25 -5.33 8.34
C LEU A 220 8.53 -3.89 7.88
N LEU A 221 7.49 -3.17 7.45
CA LEU A 221 7.61 -1.77 7.01
C LEU A 221 8.22 -0.88 8.10
N THR A 222 7.82 -1.11 9.37
CA THR A 222 8.34 -0.35 10.53
C THR A 222 9.81 -0.67 10.83
N LEU A 223 10.22 -1.94 10.78
CA LEU A 223 11.59 -2.37 11.08
C LEU A 223 12.57 -2.07 9.95
N SER A 224 12.09 -1.97 8.71
CA SER A 224 12.84 -1.49 7.54
C SER A 224 12.99 0.05 7.50
N ASP A 225 12.60 0.76 8.56
CA ASP A 225 12.65 2.23 8.67
C ASP A 225 11.95 3.00 7.52
N VAL A 226 10.94 2.38 6.87
CA VAL A 226 10.17 3.01 5.79
C VAL A 226 9.45 4.26 6.29
N ASN A 227 9.40 5.30 5.46
CA ASN A 227 8.86 6.60 5.85
C ASN A 227 7.40 6.49 6.37
N PRO A 228 7.09 6.97 7.58
CA PRO A 228 5.77 6.81 8.19
C PRO A 228 4.58 7.40 7.41
N ALA A 229 4.79 8.42 6.56
CA ALA A 229 3.73 8.94 5.69
C ALA A 229 3.45 8.00 4.51
N ILE A 230 4.46 7.30 4.00
CA ILE A 230 4.28 6.24 3.00
C ILE A 230 3.55 5.04 3.63
N ILE A 231 3.90 4.65 4.86
CA ILE A 231 3.18 3.60 5.62
C ILE A 231 1.70 3.97 5.85
N THR A 232 1.43 5.25 6.14
CA THR A 232 0.06 5.75 6.35
C THR A 232 -0.76 5.70 5.06
N GLN A 233 -0.20 6.15 3.93
CA GLN A 233 -0.86 6.11 2.62
C GLN A 233 -1.06 4.67 2.12
N PHE A 234 -0.06 3.80 2.34
CA PHE A 234 -0.15 2.36 2.07
C PHE A 234 -1.38 1.73 2.73
N TRP A 235 -1.52 1.88 4.07
CA TRP A 235 -2.68 1.34 4.78
C TRP A 235 -3.98 2.04 4.42
N SER A 236 -3.93 3.31 4.00
CA SER A 236 -5.11 3.99 3.45
C SER A 236 -5.63 3.31 2.19
N GLN A 237 -4.76 3.03 1.20
CA GLN A 237 -5.17 2.34 -0.02
C GLN A 237 -5.65 0.91 0.26
N VAL A 238 -4.92 0.14 1.08
CA VAL A 238 -5.31 -1.26 1.38
C VAL A 238 -6.66 -1.34 2.07
N MET A 239 -6.97 -0.41 2.98
CA MET A 239 -8.27 -0.36 3.67
C MET A 239 -9.39 0.17 2.74
N PHE A 240 -9.09 1.12 1.85
CA PHE A 240 -10.01 1.57 0.80
C PHE A 240 -10.40 0.42 -0.15
N TRP A 241 -9.43 -0.32 -0.67
CA TRP A 241 -9.65 -1.48 -1.51
C TRP A 241 -10.47 -2.55 -0.77
N THR A 242 -10.09 -2.87 0.47
CA THR A 242 -10.80 -3.85 1.31
C THR A 242 -12.25 -3.45 1.56
N ALA A 243 -12.52 -2.16 1.81
CA ALA A 243 -13.86 -1.63 1.97
C ALA A 243 -14.69 -1.76 0.69
N CYS A 244 -14.12 -1.43 -0.47
CA CYS A 244 -14.79 -1.53 -1.76
C CYS A 244 -15.14 -2.98 -2.10
N GLU A 245 -14.21 -3.92 -1.94
CA GLU A 245 -14.47 -5.35 -2.17
C GLU A 245 -15.49 -5.93 -1.19
N THR A 246 -15.40 -5.58 0.11
CA THR A 246 -16.39 -6.00 1.11
C THR A 246 -17.79 -5.50 0.74
N PHE A 247 -17.93 -4.22 0.41
CA PHE A 247 -19.19 -3.61 -0.02
C PHE A 247 -19.77 -4.32 -1.25
N ASN A 248 -18.95 -4.46 -2.29
CA ASN A 248 -19.35 -5.05 -3.57
C ASN A 248 -19.78 -6.51 -3.39
N ARG A 249 -19.06 -7.29 -2.59
CA ARG A 249 -19.38 -8.70 -2.33
C ARG A 249 -20.67 -8.86 -1.53
N VAL A 250 -20.91 -8.01 -0.53
CA VAL A 250 -22.19 -7.99 0.22
C VAL A 250 -23.35 -7.61 -0.71
N LEU A 251 -23.25 -6.51 -1.48
CA LEU A 251 -24.34 -6.01 -2.32
C LEU A 251 -24.61 -6.85 -3.58
N THR A 252 -23.64 -7.66 -4.03
CA THR A 252 -23.81 -8.56 -5.18
C THR A 252 -24.29 -9.96 -4.82
N ARG A 253 -23.84 -10.51 -3.68
CA ARG A 253 -24.07 -11.92 -3.32
C ARG A 253 -25.24 -12.05 -2.33
N LYS A 254 -26.43 -12.41 -2.83
CA LYS A 254 -27.67 -12.55 -2.04
C LYS A 254 -27.63 -13.50 -0.83
N LYS A 255 -26.52 -14.20 -0.58
CA LYS A 255 -26.30 -14.99 0.65
C LYS A 255 -25.90 -14.15 1.87
N TYR A 256 -25.46 -12.90 1.69
CA TYR A 256 -25.08 -11.98 2.78
C TYR A 256 -26.11 -10.88 3.05
N ILE A 257 -27.14 -10.76 2.20
CA ILE A 257 -28.14 -9.67 2.24
C ILE A 257 -29.29 -10.06 3.19
N CYS A 258 -28.99 -10.24 4.47
CA CYS A 258 -29.94 -10.51 5.55
C CYS A 258 -29.42 -10.02 6.91
N ARG A 259 -30.30 -9.90 7.91
CA ARG A 259 -30.03 -9.32 9.23
C ARG A 259 -28.85 -9.96 9.96
N SER A 260 -28.86 -11.28 10.11
CA SER A 260 -27.85 -12.06 10.84
C SER A 260 -26.47 -11.93 10.22
N ARG A 261 -26.37 -12.11 8.89
CA ARG A 261 -25.11 -11.94 8.15
C ARG A 261 -24.60 -10.50 8.18
N ALA A 262 -25.49 -9.52 8.09
CA ALA A 262 -25.10 -8.12 8.21
C ALA A 262 -24.48 -7.81 9.59
N LEU A 263 -25.09 -8.30 10.68
CA LEU A 263 -24.54 -8.17 12.04
C LEU A 263 -23.19 -8.90 12.18
N GLN A 264 -23.09 -10.14 11.68
CA GLN A 264 -21.88 -10.97 11.72
C GLN A 264 -20.69 -10.27 11.04
N ILE A 265 -20.89 -9.78 9.80
CA ILE A 265 -19.86 -9.07 9.03
C ILE A 265 -19.48 -7.76 9.74
N ASN A 266 -20.45 -7.07 10.35
CA ASN A 266 -20.22 -5.84 11.11
C ASN A 266 -19.35 -6.08 12.37
N MET A 267 -19.46 -7.25 13.00
CA MET A 267 -18.58 -7.67 14.09
C MET A 267 -17.17 -8.01 13.56
N ASN A 268 -17.06 -8.83 12.51
CA ASN A 268 -15.78 -9.21 11.91
C ASN A 268 -14.98 -7.99 11.42
N LEU A 269 -15.65 -7.02 10.79
CA LEU A 269 -15.05 -5.77 10.30
C LEU A 269 -14.49 -4.88 11.42
N SER A 270 -15.12 -4.93 12.61
CA SER A 270 -14.67 -4.14 13.77
C SER A 270 -13.27 -4.56 14.25
N VAL A 271 -12.85 -5.80 13.99
CA VAL A 271 -11.50 -6.31 14.31
C VAL A 271 -10.41 -5.61 13.49
N LEU A 272 -10.71 -5.26 12.23
CA LEU A 272 -9.79 -4.51 11.36
C LEU A 272 -9.71 -3.03 11.76
N GLU A 273 -10.83 -2.40 12.15
CA GLU A 273 -10.83 -1.03 12.66
C GLU A 273 -10.13 -0.88 14.02
N GLU A 274 -10.29 -1.86 14.92
CA GLU A 274 -9.54 -1.91 16.19
C GLU A 274 -8.03 -2.01 15.93
N TRP A 275 -7.62 -2.84 14.95
CA TRP A 275 -6.22 -3.01 14.57
C TRP A 275 -5.55 -1.70 14.11
N ILE A 276 -6.25 -0.85 13.35
CA ILE A 276 -5.74 0.48 12.94
C ILE A 276 -5.37 1.31 14.18
N THR A 277 -6.24 1.31 15.19
CA THR A 277 -6.01 2.03 16.46
C THR A 277 -4.88 1.38 17.28
N LYS A 278 -4.83 0.04 17.32
CA LYS A 278 -3.80 -0.75 18.03
C LYS A 278 -2.39 -0.53 17.48
N MET A 279 -2.24 -0.38 16.17
CA MET A 279 -0.96 -0.04 15.52
C MET A 279 -0.63 1.46 15.57
N GLY A 280 -1.50 2.28 16.17
CA GLY A 280 -1.27 3.71 16.33
C GLY A 280 -1.29 4.50 15.02
N LEU A 281 -1.90 3.96 13.96
CA LEU A 281 -2.10 4.63 12.68
C LEU A 281 -3.16 5.76 12.80
N PRO A 282 -3.23 6.70 11.84
CA PRO A 282 -4.29 7.70 11.79
C PRO A 282 -5.69 7.09 11.71
N ARG A 283 -6.62 7.57 12.56
CA ARG A 283 -8.01 7.09 12.60
C ARG A 283 -8.76 7.30 11.28
N GLY A 284 -8.38 8.29 10.48
CA GLY A 284 -8.96 8.55 9.15
C GLY A 284 -8.88 7.35 8.21
N ILE A 285 -7.89 6.46 8.36
CA ILE A 285 -7.80 5.21 7.57
C ILE A 285 -9.07 4.35 7.74
N GLY A 286 -9.64 4.30 8.94
CA GLY A 286 -10.88 3.55 9.20
C GLY A 286 -12.13 4.17 8.55
N SER A 287 -12.10 5.44 8.15
CA SER A 287 -13.25 6.11 7.52
C SER A 287 -13.62 5.52 6.15
N HIS A 288 -12.69 4.81 5.50
CA HIS A 288 -12.93 4.06 4.27
C HIS A 288 -14.01 2.97 4.43
N PHE A 289 -14.19 2.42 5.64
CA PHE A 289 -15.24 1.43 5.90
C PHE A 289 -16.63 2.05 6.11
N ALA A 290 -16.78 3.37 6.14
CA ALA A 290 -18.08 4.01 6.39
C ALA A 290 -19.21 3.61 5.41
N PRO A 291 -19.00 3.43 4.08
CA PRO A 291 -20.01 2.89 3.19
C PRO A 291 -20.40 1.44 3.52
N VAL A 292 -19.46 0.62 4.01
CA VAL A 292 -19.71 -0.75 4.46
C VAL A 292 -20.52 -0.73 5.77
N ARG A 293 -20.16 0.13 6.72
CA ARG A 293 -20.91 0.33 7.98
C ARG A 293 -22.35 0.79 7.71
N ASP A 294 -22.56 1.74 6.81
CA ASP A 294 -23.90 2.19 6.40
C ASP A 294 -24.68 1.05 5.72
N LEU A 295 -24.06 0.28 4.80
CA LEU A 295 -24.69 -0.88 4.15
C LEU A 295 -25.12 -1.95 5.17
N LEU A 296 -24.22 -2.34 6.07
CA LEU A 296 -24.52 -3.36 7.09
C LEU A 296 -25.56 -2.86 8.09
N THR A 297 -25.58 -1.58 8.43
CA THR A 297 -26.60 -0.98 9.30
C THR A 297 -27.95 -0.91 8.58
N TRP A 298 -27.99 -0.56 7.30
CA TRP A 298 -29.20 -0.60 6.46
C TRP A 298 -29.82 -1.99 6.48
N LEU A 299 -29.03 -3.04 6.20
CA LEU A 299 -29.48 -4.44 6.23
C LEU A 299 -29.99 -4.88 7.61
N GLN A 300 -29.40 -4.40 8.71
CA GLN A 300 -29.89 -4.67 10.07
C GLN A 300 -31.19 -3.92 10.43
N CYS A 301 -31.49 -2.81 9.75
CA CYS A 301 -32.70 -2.00 10.00
C CYS A 301 -33.88 -2.37 9.10
N LEU A 302 -33.67 -2.90 7.89
CA LEU A 302 -34.69 -3.10 6.86
C LEU A 302 -36.01 -3.72 7.35
N SER A 303 -35.93 -4.77 8.16
CA SER A 303 -37.09 -5.49 8.70
C SER A 303 -37.83 -4.80 9.85
N SER A 304 -37.21 -3.79 10.46
CA SER A 304 -37.81 -2.97 11.53
C SER A 304 -38.50 -1.71 11.01
N ILE A 305 -38.33 -1.36 9.73
CA ILE A 305 -38.91 -0.16 9.13
C ILE A 305 -40.35 -0.46 8.67
N THR A 306 -41.29 -0.38 9.60
CA THR A 306 -42.72 -0.52 9.33
C THR A 306 -43.38 0.80 8.92
N GLU A 307 -42.90 1.94 9.44
CA GLU A 307 -43.51 3.25 9.27
C GLU A 307 -42.64 4.22 8.45
N PHE A 308 -43.28 5.06 7.65
CA PHE A 308 -42.64 6.05 6.79
C PHE A 308 -41.68 7.03 7.52
N PRO A 309 -42.00 7.60 8.71
CA PRO A 309 -41.06 8.48 9.42
C PRO A 309 -39.75 7.78 9.79
N ASN A 310 -39.82 6.50 10.16
CA ASN A 310 -38.66 5.70 10.55
C ASN A 310 -37.75 5.42 9.34
N LEU A 311 -38.32 5.24 8.14
CA LEU A 311 -37.58 5.17 6.88
C LEU A 311 -36.78 6.46 6.64
N ILE A 312 -37.45 7.62 6.71
CA ILE A 312 -36.82 8.92 6.44
C ILE A 312 -35.69 9.22 7.43
N ALA A 313 -35.91 8.98 8.72
CA ALA A 313 -34.88 9.13 9.75
C ALA A 313 -33.66 8.21 9.51
N THR A 314 -33.90 6.98 9.05
CA THR A 314 -32.83 6.01 8.72
C THR A 314 -32.00 6.49 7.52
N ILE A 315 -32.65 6.89 6.43
CA ILE A 315 -31.99 7.40 5.20
C ILE A 315 -31.16 8.66 5.50
N GLN A 316 -31.66 9.58 6.34
CA GLN A 316 -30.95 10.83 6.68
C GLN A 316 -29.65 10.63 7.47
N ASN A 317 -29.48 9.46 8.11
CA ASN A 317 -28.27 9.08 8.83
C ASN A 317 -27.26 8.35 7.92
N MET A 318 -27.73 7.50 7.00
CA MET A 318 -26.90 6.64 6.14
C MET A 318 -26.35 7.38 4.90
N ARG A 319 -25.57 8.43 5.14
CA ARG A 319 -25.10 9.38 4.12
C ARG A 319 -23.96 8.86 3.22
N LYS A 320 -23.50 7.62 3.41
CA LYS A 320 -22.51 6.96 2.54
C LYS A 320 -23.13 5.95 1.57
N LEU A 321 -24.44 5.72 1.65
CA LEU A 321 -25.21 4.97 0.66
C LEU A 321 -25.92 5.92 -0.30
N ASN A 322 -25.87 5.61 -1.60
CA ASN A 322 -26.72 6.26 -2.59
C ASN A 322 -28.08 5.51 -2.75
N PRO A 323 -29.12 6.14 -3.33
CA PRO A 323 -30.43 5.52 -3.50
C PRO A 323 -30.46 4.23 -4.33
N LEU A 324 -29.52 4.06 -5.28
CA LEU A 324 -29.40 2.84 -6.08
C LEU A 324 -28.97 1.66 -5.18
N GLN A 325 -27.96 1.88 -4.34
CA GLN A 325 -27.46 0.91 -3.36
C GLN A 325 -28.54 0.55 -2.34
N MET A 326 -29.22 1.55 -1.76
CA MET A 326 -30.33 1.33 -0.84
C MET A 326 -31.43 0.47 -1.47
N ARG A 327 -31.86 0.81 -2.71
CA ARG A 327 -32.95 0.13 -3.40
C ARG A 327 -32.58 -1.28 -3.87
N ARG A 328 -31.32 -1.51 -4.26
CA ARG A 328 -30.76 -2.83 -4.57
C ARG A 328 -30.72 -3.74 -3.35
N ALA A 329 -30.23 -3.23 -2.21
CA ALA A 329 -30.23 -3.97 -0.95
C ALA A 329 -31.64 -4.43 -0.56
N VAL A 330 -32.66 -3.55 -0.68
CA VAL A 330 -34.08 -3.91 -0.45
C VAL A 330 -34.58 -4.98 -1.43
N ARG A 331 -34.22 -4.87 -2.72
CA ARG A 331 -34.67 -5.81 -3.77
C ARG A 331 -34.14 -7.22 -3.54
N ASP A 332 -32.88 -7.32 -3.12
CA ASP A 332 -32.16 -8.59 -3.02
C ASP A 332 -32.11 -9.15 -1.59
N TYR A 333 -32.81 -8.52 -0.64
CA TYR A 333 -32.90 -8.91 0.77
C TYR A 333 -33.57 -10.28 0.95
N LYS A 334 -32.96 -11.13 1.78
CA LYS A 334 -33.53 -12.40 2.23
C LYS A 334 -34.12 -12.25 3.63
N TYR A 335 -35.44 -12.37 3.73
CA TYR A 335 -36.12 -12.38 5.03
C TYR A 335 -35.89 -13.70 5.79
N GLU A 336 -35.50 -13.55 7.05
CA GLU A 336 -35.31 -14.63 8.03
C GLU A 336 -36.66 -15.06 8.63
N VAL A 337 -36.74 -16.25 9.23
CA VAL A 337 -38.00 -16.73 9.83
C VAL A 337 -38.39 -15.85 11.03
N ASN A 338 -39.67 -15.46 11.09
CA ASN A 338 -40.26 -14.49 12.02
C ASN A 338 -39.81 -13.03 11.83
N GLU A 339 -39.15 -12.70 10.72
CA GLU A 339 -38.71 -11.34 10.42
C GLU A 339 -39.84 -10.45 9.85
N GLY A 340 -39.87 -9.17 10.27
CA GLY A 340 -40.80 -8.16 9.75
C GLY A 340 -40.48 -7.73 8.32
N ARG A 341 -41.48 -7.27 7.58
CA ARG A 341 -41.32 -6.77 6.20
C ARG A 341 -41.63 -5.27 6.12
N MET A 342 -40.81 -4.55 5.35
CA MET A 342 -41.02 -3.13 5.07
C MET A 342 -42.31 -2.92 4.24
N THR A 343 -43.05 -1.85 4.53
CA THR A 343 -44.35 -1.55 3.90
C THR A 343 -44.22 -1.11 2.44
N ASP A 344 -45.26 -1.36 1.64
CA ASP A 344 -45.27 -1.02 0.21
C ASP A 344 -45.10 0.49 -0.04
N GLU A 345 -45.59 1.35 0.85
CA GLU A 345 -45.38 2.80 0.81
C GLU A 345 -43.88 3.16 0.90
N CYS A 346 -43.16 2.51 1.81
CA CYS A 346 -41.71 2.68 1.98
C CYS A 346 -40.93 2.14 0.77
N ILE A 347 -41.36 1.01 0.19
CA ILE A 347 -40.79 0.44 -1.03
C ILE A 347 -41.02 1.35 -2.25
N GLN A 348 -42.21 1.95 -2.35
CA GLN A 348 -42.58 2.91 -3.40
C GLN A 348 -41.77 4.22 -3.28
N TYR A 349 -41.62 4.75 -2.07
CA TYR A 349 -40.79 5.93 -1.83
C TYR A 349 -39.34 5.71 -2.28
N LEU A 350 -38.72 4.58 -1.91
CA LEU A 350 -37.36 4.24 -2.36
C LEU A 350 -37.27 4.03 -3.88
N ALA A 351 -38.32 3.51 -4.52
CA ALA A 351 -38.38 3.39 -5.97
C ALA A 351 -38.55 4.75 -6.68
N GLN A 352 -39.17 5.74 -6.04
CA GLN A 352 -39.22 7.11 -6.55
C GLN A 352 -37.87 7.82 -6.33
N LEU A 353 -37.27 7.69 -5.14
CA LEU A 353 -35.95 8.24 -4.81
C LEU A 353 -34.85 7.73 -5.76
N GLN A 354 -34.91 6.44 -6.15
CA GLN A 354 -34.07 5.87 -7.20
C GLN A 354 -34.23 6.62 -8.54
N LYS A 355 -35.47 6.83 -9.01
CA LYS A 355 -35.76 7.50 -10.29
C LYS A 355 -35.32 8.96 -10.29
N ASP A 356 -35.45 9.66 -9.16
CA ASP A 356 -34.98 11.04 -9.02
C ASP A 356 -33.44 11.10 -9.00
N TRP A 357 -32.78 10.17 -8.33
CA TRP A 357 -31.32 10.02 -8.38
C TRP A 357 -30.81 9.72 -9.80
N GLU A 358 -31.47 8.81 -10.53
CA GLU A 358 -31.15 8.50 -11.93
C GLU A 358 -31.34 9.71 -12.85
N ARG A 359 -32.42 10.49 -12.68
CA ARG A 359 -32.63 11.77 -13.37
C ARG A 359 -31.50 12.77 -13.08
N HIS A 360 -31.14 12.94 -11.81
CA HIS A 360 -30.08 13.86 -11.40
C HIS A 360 -28.72 13.44 -11.97
N ARG A 361 -28.37 12.15 -11.92
CA ARG A 361 -27.15 11.58 -12.50
C ARG A 361 -27.05 11.81 -14.00
N VAL A 362 -28.13 11.53 -14.75
CA VAL A 362 -28.16 11.76 -16.21
C VAL A 362 -28.02 13.25 -16.52
N LYS A 363 -28.72 14.11 -15.79
CA LYS A 363 -28.61 15.57 -15.95
C LYS A 363 -27.17 16.05 -15.71
N ALA A 364 -26.55 15.64 -14.60
CA ALA A 364 -25.18 16.03 -14.26
C ALA A 364 -24.17 15.55 -15.31
N GLY A 365 -24.30 14.33 -15.83
CA GLY A 365 -23.46 13.82 -16.92
C GLY A 365 -23.60 14.63 -18.23
N VAL A 366 -24.82 15.03 -18.59
CA VAL A 366 -25.07 15.90 -19.75
C VAL A 366 -24.52 17.31 -19.54
N GLU A 367 -24.64 17.87 -18.34
CA GLU A 367 -24.08 19.19 -17.99
C GLU A 367 -22.53 19.17 -17.99
N ALA A 368 -21.92 18.08 -17.52
CA ALA A 368 -20.47 17.87 -17.60
C ALA A 368 -19.97 17.75 -19.04
N LEU A 369 -20.61 16.92 -19.87
CA LEU A 369 -20.26 16.78 -21.29
C LEU A 369 -20.43 18.10 -22.06
N ARG A 370 -21.52 18.85 -21.79
CA ARG A 370 -21.74 20.17 -22.39
C ARG A 370 -20.67 21.18 -21.99
N ARG A 371 -20.15 21.09 -20.74
CA ARG A 371 -19.03 21.90 -20.29
C ARG A 371 -17.74 21.52 -21.02
N GLU A 372 -17.41 20.24 -21.11
CA GLU A 372 -16.20 19.75 -21.80
C GLU A 372 -16.16 20.16 -23.28
N ILE A 373 -17.32 20.13 -23.96
CA ILE A 373 -17.46 20.63 -25.34
C ILE A 373 -17.20 22.14 -25.39
N GLY A 374 -17.85 22.93 -24.52
CA GLY A 374 -17.69 24.38 -24.50
C GLY A 374 -16.31 24.87 -24.02
N ASP A 375 -15.58 24.07 -23.25
CA ASP A 375 -14.18 24.31 -22.91
C ASP A 375 -13.29 24.04 -24.14
N ARG A 376 -13.47 22.91 -24.86
CA ARG A 376 -12.77 22.64 -26.14
C ARG A 376 -13.05 23.64 -27.25
N GLU A 377 -14.24 24.23 -27.31
CA GLU A 377 -14.56 25.30 -28.26
C GLU A 377 -13.79 26.59 -27.93
N ARG A 378 -13.74 26.98 -26.64
CA ARG A 378 -12.95 28.14 -26.18
C ARG A 378 -11.46 28.02 -26.47
N ASP A 379 -10.88 26.84 -26.33
CA ASP A 379 -9.45 26.64 -26.62
C ASP A 379 -9.15 26.83 -28.12
N ARG A 380 -10.04 26.39 -29.02
CA ARG A 380 -9.90 26.57 -30.48
C ARG A 380 -9.99 28.04 -30.92
N ASP A 381 -10.93 28.79 -30.36
CA ASP A 381 -11.06 30.23 -30.64
C ASP A 381 -9.83 31.04 -30.18
N ARG A 382 -9.05 30.49 -29.25
CA ARG A 382 -7.87 31.16 -28.67
C ARG A 382 -6.65 31.11 -29.61
N ASP A 383 -6.42 29.98 -30.28
CA ASP A 383 -5.33 29.85 -31.26
C ASP A 383 -5.65 30.59 -32.59
N GLY A 384 -6.93 30.62 -32.99
CA GLY A 384 -7.37 31.20 -34.25
C GLY A 384 -7.26 32.74 -34.38
N SER A 385 -7.00 33.46 -33.29
CA SER A 385 -7.06 34.94 -33.23
C SER A 385 -5.70 35.64 -33.44
N SER A 386 -4.68 34.91 -33.92
CA SER A 386 -3.28 35.33 -33.92
C SER A 386 -2.76 35.95 -35.25
N SER A 387 -3.63 36.66 -36.00
CA SER A 387 -3.26 37.26 -37.30
C SER A 387 -3.44 38.78 -37.35
N SER A 388 -2.35 39.54 -37.17
CA SER A 388 -2.23 40.96 -37.52
C SER A 388 -0.75 41.33 -37.77
N PRO A 389 -0.43 42.15 -38.79
CA PRO A 389 0.95 42.37 -39.24
C PRO A 389 1.72 43.39 -38.38
N PRO A 390 3.07 43.29 -38.29
CA PRO A 390 3.89 44.18 -37.49
C PRO A 390 4.24 45.51 -38.18
N SER A 391 4.39 46.58 -37.39
CA SER A 391 4.92 47.88 -37.81
C SER A 391 6.05 48.35 -36.87
N HIS A 392 7.18 48.78 -37.43
CA HIS A 392 8.41 49.13 -36.69
C HIS A 392 8.27 50.30 -35.69
N GLY A 393 9.05 50.26 -34.58
CA GLY A 393 8.95 51.28 -33.51
C GLY A 393 10.07 51.38 -32.45
N SER A 394 11.35 51.10 -32.78
CA SER A 394 12.55 51.38 -31.93
C SER A 394 12.75 50.55 -30.63
N PRO A 395 13.96 50.54 -30.01
CA PRO A 395 14.36 49.51 -29.03
C PRO A 395 14.68 50.02 -27.61
N SER A 396 14.28 49.24 -26.59
CA SER A 396 14.79 49.34 -25.21
C SER A 396 14.51 48.08 -24.37
N SER A 397 15.42 47.78 -23.43
CA SER A 397 15.31 46.78 -22.34
C SER A 397 14.97 45.32 -22.70
N LEU A 398 16.02 44.55 -22.96
CA LEU A 398 16.21 43.20 -22.38
C LEU A 398 16.30 43.35 -20.83
N ASP A 399 15.88 42.43 -19.98
CA ASP A 399 15.11 41.20 -20.15
C ASP A 399 14.01 41.12 -19.08
N ASN A 400 12.82 40.65 -19.43
CA ASN A 400 11.81 40.27 -18.43
C ASN A 400 10.83 39.24 -19.02
N VAL A 401 11.34 38.04 -19.31
CA VAL A 401 10.51 36.90 -19.74
C VAL A 401 9.54 36.55 -18.61
N PRO A 402 8.21 36.57 -18.84
CA PRO A 402 7.27 36.05 -17.85
C PRO A 402 7.44 34.53 -17.81
N SER A 403 8.07 34.00 -16.77
CA SER A 403 8.17 32.55 -16.55
C SER A 403 6.78 31.94 -16.63
N SER A 404 6.63 30.91 -17.47
CA SER A 404 5.35 30.20 -17.63
C SER A 404 4.80 29.80 -16.26
N PRO A 405 3.51 30.10 -15.96
CA PRO A 405 2.94 29.75 -14.66
C PRO A 405 2.98 28.24 -14.50
N ILE A 406 3.66 27.79 -13.43
CA ILE A 406 3.70 26.41 -12.96
C ILE A 406 2.27 25.85 -12.98
N PRO A 407 2.03 24.64 -13.52
CA PRO A 407 0.68 24.07 -13.60
C PRO A 407 0.05 24.07 -12.21
N SER A 408 -1.04 24.83 -12.06
CA SER A 408 -1.62 25.11 -10.75
C SER A 408 -2.24 23.84 -10.18
N THR A 409 -1.51 23.20 -9.26
CA THR A 409 -1.97 22.02 -8.53
C THR A 409 -3.36 22.27 -7.96
N SER A 410 -4.28 21.33 -8.19
CA SER A 410 -5.69 21.53 -7.85
C SER A 410 -5.84 21.86 -6.36
N PRO A 411 -6.85 22.66 -5.96
CA PRO A 411 -7.04 23.02 -4.55
C PRO A 411 -7.26 21.79 -3.65
N GLU A 412 -7.73 20.69 -4.25
CA GLU A 412 -7.80 19.36 -3.64
C GLU A 412 -6.42 18.72 -3.46
N MET A 413 -5.57 18.68 -4.48
CA MET A 413 -4.20 18.15 -4.38
C MET A 413 -3.40 18.90 -3.30
N GLN A 414 -3.54 20.22 -3.24
CA GLN A 414 -2.92 21.03 -2.18
C GLN A 414 -3.49 20.74 -0.78
N ALA A 415 -4.77 20.36 -0.66
CA ALA A 415 -5.35 19.96 0.62
C ALA A 415 -4.83 18.60 1.08
N ILE A 416 -4.65 17.64 0.16
CA ILE A 416 -4.04 16.34 0.46
C ILE A 416 -2.57 16.52 0.86
N GLN A 417 -1.80 17.36 0.15
CA GLN A 417 -0.41 17.65 0.48
C GLN A 417 -0.25 18.22 1.90
N ARG A 418 -1.09 19.20 2.27
CA ARG A 418 -1.14 19.73 3.66
C ARG A 418 -1.48 18.64 4.69
N GLY A 419 -2.29 17.65 4.30
CA GLY A 419 -2.55 16.45 5.11
C GLY A 419 -1.29 15.60 5.33
N ILE A 420 -0.49 15.36 4.30
CA ILE A 420 0.79 14.63 4.41
C ILE A 420 1.78 15.37 5.31
N ASP A 421 1.97 16.67 5.11
CA ASP A 421 2.88 17.47 5.94
C ASP A 421 2.44 17.52 7.40
N MET A 422 1.13 17.62 7.66
CA MET A 422 0.54 17.62 9.00
C MET A 422 0.80 16.33 9.78
N LEU A 423 1.02 15.18 9.12
CA LEU A 423 1.43 13.94 9.81
C LEU A 423 2.74 14.14 10.61
N PHE A 424 3.64 15.02 10.17
CA PHE A 424 4.92 15.27 10.85
C PHE A 424 4.82 16.36 11.93
N ASP A 425 3.75 17.14 11.96
CA ASP A 425 3.56 18.22 12.94
C ASP A 425 3.37 17.64 14.36
N ARG A 426 4.36 17.89 15.23
CA ARG A 426 4.35 17.43 16.63
C ARG A 426 3.31 18.15 17.51
N SER A 427 2.69 19.23 17.03
CA SER A 427 1.61 19.94 17.72
C SER A 427 0.22 19.39 17.40
N GLN A 428 0.05 18.68 16.29
CA GLN A 428 -1.25 18.16 15.83
C GLN A 428 -1.43 16.68 16.20
N ALA A 429 -2.66 16.32 16.57
CA ALA A 429 -3.03 14.95 16.87
C ALA A 429 -3.22 14.16 15.57
N LYS A 430 -2.50 13.05 15.37
CA LYS A 430 -2.57 12.23 14.13
C LYS A 430 -3.98 11.71 13.77
N SER A 431 -4.94 11.84 14.68
CA SER A 431 -6.36 11.55 14.47
C SER A 431 -7.12 12.62 13.66
N THR A 432 -6.53 13.80 13.38
CA THR A 432 -7.13 14.83 12.51
C THR A 432 -6.90 14.57 11.02
N TRP A 433 -6.01 13.63 10.67
CA TRP A 433 -5.74 13.27 9.28
C TRP A 433 -6.92 12.49 8.69
N GLU A 434 -7.51 13.04 7.62
CA GLU A 434 -8.45 12.35 6.74
C GLU A 434 -7.70 11.86 5.48
N PRO A 435 -8.09 10.70 4.92
CA PRO A 435 -7.53 10.22 3.65
C PRO A 435 -8.00 11.08 2.46
N PRO A 436 -7.32 10.98 1.30
CA PRO A 436 -7.85 11.51 0.04
C PRO A 436 -9.24 10.92 -0.23
N LYS A 437 -10.16 11.73 -0.75
CA LYS A 437 -11.53 11.31 -1.01
C LYS A 437 -11.61 10.70 -2.41
N PRO A 438 -12.09 9.45 -2.55
CA PRO A 438 -12.28 8.84 -3.87
C PRO A 438 -13.41 9.57 -4.63
N PRO A 439 -13.46 9.46 -5.97
CA PRO A 439 -14.54 10.03 -6.78
C PRO A 439 -15.94 9.60 -6.33
N GLU A 440 -16.94 10.48 -6.50
CA GLU A 440 -18.31 10.20 -6.08
C GLU A 440 -18.91 9.00 -6.85
N VAL A 441 -19.41 8.01 -6.11
CA VAL A 441 -19.95 6.79 -6.70
C VAL A 441 -21.38 7.01 -7.21
N LEU A 442 -21.47 7.33 -8.50
CA LEU A 442 -22.73 7.48 -9.24
C LEU A 442 -23.38 6.13 -9.62
N GLY A 443 -22.69 5.00 -9.42
CA GLY A 443 -23.13 3.64 -9.73
C GLY A 443 -23.72 2.87 -8.55
N GLU A 444 -23.99 1.58 -8.72
CA GLU A 444 -24.36 0.68 -7.61
C GLU A 444 -23.14 0.18 -6.81
N LEU A 445 -21.99 -0.01 -7.47
CA LEU A 445 -20.79 -0.60 -6.89
C LEU A 445 -19.71 0.46 -6.63
N LEU A 446 -18.89 0.26 -5.60
CA LEU A 446 -17.72 1.09 -5.32
C LEU A 446 -16.56 0.67 -6.25
N ASP A 447 -15.73 1.61 -6.70
CA ASP A 447 -14.59 1.28 -7.56
C ASP A 447 -13.36 0.87 -6.75
N SER A 448 -13.14 -0.43 -6.59
CA SER A 448 -11.95 -1.00 -5.96
C SER A 448 -10.67 -0.85 -6.79
N ARG A 449 -10.74 -0.41 -8.06
CA ARG A 449 -9.57 -0.19 -8.91
C ARG A 449 -8.95 1.20 -8.75
N HIS A 450 -9.68 2.14 -8.13
CA HIS A 450 -9.17 3.47 -7.87
C HIS A 450 -7.95 3.41 -6.93
N MET A 451 -6.88 4.09 -7.35
CA MET A 451 -5.67 4.27 -6.56
C MET A 451 -5.67 5.68 -5.98
N LEU A 452 -5.63 5.79 -4.65
CA LEU A 452 -5.38 7.05 -3.96
C LEU A 452 -3.96 7.54 -4.33
N PRO A 453 -3.75 8.85 -4.57
CA PRO A 453 -2.46 9.37 -4.99
C PRO A 453 -1.41 9.21 -3.88
N LEU A 454 -0.22 8.71 -4.25
CA LEU A 454 0.96 8.78 -3.38
C LEU A 454 1.54 10.19 -3.44
N LEU A 455 1.66 10.82 -2.29
CA LEU A 455 2.28 12.13 -2.12
C LEU A 455 3.41 12.06 -1.09
N LEU A 456 4.51 12.74 -1.40
CA LEU A 456 5.71 12.80 -0.57
C LEU A 456 5.70 14.09 0.30
N PRO A 457 6.40 14.14 1.44
CA PRO A 457 6.46 15.33 2.28
C PRO A 457 7.08 16.54 1.56
N SER A 458 6.51 17.73 1.76
CA SER A 458 6.94 18.97 1.08
C SER A 458 8.33 19.44 1.50
N ASP A 459 8.74 19.20 2.75
CA ASP A 459 10.13 19.41 3.19
C ASP A 459 10.95 18.15 2.83
N PRO A 460 11.96 18.24 1.94
CA PRO A 460 12.78 17.10 1.58
C PRO A 460 13.53 16.46 2.76
N ARG A 461 13.66 17.17 3.90
CA ARG A 461 14.25 16.60 5.12
C ARG A 461 13.35 15.51 5.72
N LEU A 462 12.02 15.66 5.61
CA LEU A 462 11.04 14.72 6.14
C LEU A 462 10.95 13.41 5.35
N LEU A 463 11.47 13.36 4.11
CA LEU A 463 11.70 12.10 3.38
C LEU A 463 12.60 11.14 4.20
N GLY A 464 13.63 11.67 4.88
CA GLY A 464 14.53 10.93 5.76
C GLY A 464 14.00 10.67 7.18
N ALA A 465 12.69 10.85 7.42
CA ALA A 465 12.05 10.51 8.68
C ALA A 465 11.73 9.00 8.75
N ALA A 466 12.09 8.38 9.87
CA ALA A 466 11.85 6.97 10.15
C ALA A 466 10.83 6.80 11.29
N PRO A 467 10.18 5.63 11.44
CA PRO A 467 9.29 5.34 12.57
C PRO A 467 10.03 5.40 13.92
N SER A 468 9.34 5.85 14.97
CA SER A 468 9.82 5.79 16.35
C SER A 468 9.06 4.74 17.15
N THR A 469 9.77 3.71 17.60
CA THR A 469 9.28 2.74 18.59
C THR A 469 9.24 3.29 20.03
N ARG A 470 9.84 4.46 20.28
CA ARG A 470 9.71 5.17 21.56
C ARG A 470 8.49 6.09 21.56
N PRO A 471 7.63 6.04 22.60
CA PRO A 471 6.59 7.04 22.78
C PRO A 471 7.23 8.42 23.05
N ALA A 472 6.58 9.49 22.57
CA ALA A 472 7.14 10.85 22.54
C ALA A 472 7.45 11.49 23.92
N SER A 473 7.15 10.82 25.03
CA SER A 473 7.29 11.34 26.39
C SER A 473 8.73 11.37 26.93
N GLU A 474 9.70 10.72 26.28
CA GLU A 474 11.11 10.80 26.70
C GLU A 474 11.85 12.05 26.20
N GLU A 475 11.53 12.58 25.02
CA GLU A 475 12.21 13.78 24.50
C GLU A 475 11.77 15.04 25.29
N THR A 476 10.46 15.21 25.52
CA THR A 476 9.91 16.35 26.28
C THR A 476 10.39 16.40 27.74
N LYS A 477 10.81 15.27 28.32
CA LYS A 477 11.41 15.22 29.67
C LYS A 477 12.74 15.99 29.78
N ARG A 478 13.39 16.34 28.66
CA ARG A 478 14.59 17.19 28.66
C ARG A 478 14.28 18.70 28.68
N SER A 479 13.01 19.10 28.51
CA SER A 479 12.62 20.51 28.40
C SER A 479 11.59 20.99 29.43
N SER A 480 10.90 20.10 30.16
CA SER A 480 9.89 20.52 31.16
C SER A 480 9.89 19.65 32.43
N MET A 481 10.55 20.11 33.49
CA MET A 481 10.39 19.58 34.86
C MET A 481 9.33 20.37 35.65
N SER A 482 8.05 20.14 35.36
CA SER A 482 6.98 20.57 36.26
C SER A 482 5.74 19.67 36.20
N HIS A 483 5.30 19.22 37.39
CA HIS A 483 3.93 18.95 37.81
C HIS A 483 2.93 18.25 36.86
N GLY A 484 2.39 17.10 37.30
CA GLY A 484 0.94 16.88 37.16
C GLY A 484 0.40 15.50 36.76
N ARG A 485 0.32 14.58 37.74
CA ARG A 485 -0.69 13.49 37.87
C ARG A 485 -0.71 12.37 36.80
N ASN A 486 -1.07 11.17 37.27
CA ASN A 486 -1.17 9.98 36.45
C ASN A 486 -2.48 9.99 35.64
N ALA A 487 -2.39 10.10 34.32
CA ALA A 487 -3.46 9.73 33.39
C ALA A 487 -3.23 8.30 32.85
N SER A 488 -4.30 7.57 32.57
CA SER A 488 -4.24 6.17 32.13
C SER A 488 -3.45 6.00 30.83
N GLN A 489 -2.34 5.26 30.86
CA GLN A 489 -1.39 5.17 29.74
C GLN A 489 -1.99 4.64 28.43
N ALA A 490 -3.11 3.90 28.48
CA ALA A 490 -3.77 3.31 27.32
C ALA A 490 -4.40 4.33 26.33
N SER A 491 -4.82 5.52 26.77
CA SER A 491 -5.54 6.46 25.89
C SER A 491 -4.62 7.38 25.06
N LEU A 492 -3.43 7.71 25.58
CA LEU A 492 -2.53 8.69 24.97
C LEU A 492 -1.99 8.27 23.59
N GLY A 493 -1.79 6.96 23.37
CA GLY A 493 -1.27 6.42 22.11
C GLY A 493 -2.12 6.70 20.87
N SER A 494 -3.42 7.01 21.06
CA SER A 494 -4.37 7.30 19.98
C SER A 494 -4.62 8.80 19.74
N GLN A 495 -4.18 9.69 20.61
CA GLN A 495 -4.46 11.15 20.53
C GLN A 495 -3.20 12.02 20.39
N GLY A 496 -2.00 11.47 20.55
CA GLY A 496 -0.76 12.20 20.28
C GLY A 496 -0.48 12.41 18.78
N ALA A 497 0.54 13.21 18.49
CA ALA A 497 1.16 13.30 17.17
C ALA A 497 1.72 11.94 16.70
N MET A 498 2.06 11.84 15.42
CA MET A 498 2.63 10.64 14.84
C MET A 498 4.07 10.41 15.33
N ALA A 499 4.44 9.16 15.59
CA ALA A 499 5.70 8.82 16.25
C ALA A 499 6.84 8.60 15.22
N TRP A 500 7.59 9.65 14.93
CA TRP A 500 8.70 9.64 13.96
C TRP A 500 9.99 10.24 14.54
N ARG A 501 11.12 9.87 13.94
CA ARG A 501 12.48 10.31 14.29
C ARG A 501 13.28 10.71 13.04
N LEU A 502 14.10 11.76 13.14
CA LEU A 502 14.97 12.18 12.04
C LEU A 502 16.37 11.59 12.22
N ASN A 503 16.76 10.67 11.34
CA ASN A 503 18.08 10.03 11.37
C ASN A 503 19.14 10.78 10.53
N SER A 504 18.93 12.05 10.21
CA SER A 504 19.70 12.80 9.18
C SER A 504 21.23 12.76 9.34
N LYS A 505 21.76 12.70 10.57
CA LYS A 505 23.19 12.44 10.80
C LYS A 505 23.61 11.03 10.36
N ARG A 506 22.88 9.98 10.79
CA ARG A 506 23.17 8.58 10.43
C ARG A 506 22.96 8.27 8.94
N LEU A 507 22.09 9.02 8.25
CA LEU A 507 21.91 8.91 6.79
C LEU A 507 23.06 9.54 5.99
N ARG A 508 23.85 10.43 6.61
CA ARG A 508 25.02 11.11 6.01
C ARG A 508 26.36 10.54 6.49
N ASP A 509 26.36 9.84 7.63
CA ASP A 509 27.51 9.18 8.24
C ASP A 509 27.84 7.85 7.53
N VAL A 510 28.52 7.95 6.38
CA VAL A 510 28.97 6.79 5.60
C VAL A 510 30.37 6.36 6.05
N GLY A 511 30.44 5.66 7.18
CA GLY A 511 31.69 5.10 7.69
C GLY A 511 32.35 4.11 6.70
N MET A 512 33.67 3.95 6.79
CA MET A 512 34.46 3.11 5.86
C MET A 512 33.97 1.65 5.73
N GLY A 513 33.27 1.12 6.74
CA GLY A 513 32.62 -0.19 6.67
C GLY A 513 31.58 -0.33 5.56
N THR A 514 31.03 0.78 5.03
CA THR A 514 30.14 0.74 3.86
C THR A 514 30.89 0.35 2.59
N LEU A 515 32.17 0.72 2.46
CA LEU A 515 33.01 0.33 1.32
C LEU A 515 33.23 -1.19 1.26
N GLN A 516 33.12 -1.91 2.38
CA GLN A 516 33.18 -3.38 2.41
C GLN A 516 31.99 -4.05 1.72
N TRP A 517 30.84 -3.35 1.63
CA TRP A 517 29.66 -3.82 0.90
C TRP A 517 29.67 -3.42 -0.57
N VAL A 518 30.39 -2.35 -0.93
CA VAL A 518 30.51 -1.84 -2.31
C VAL A 518 31.70 -2.48 -3.06
N ASP A 519 32.92 -2.34 -2.52
CA ASP A 519 34.16 -2.80 -3.17
C ASP A 519 34.53 -4.25 -2.80
N GLY A 520 33.82 -4.82 -1.82
CA GLY A 520 34.15 -6.09 -1.16
C GLY A 520 35.25 -5.96 -0.10
N ALA A 521 35.26 -6.87 0.87
CA ALA A 521 36.13 -6.83 2.06
C ALA A 521 37.64 -6.67 1.75
N VAL A 522 38.13 -7.36 0.70
CA VAL A 522 39.55 -7.27 0.30
C VAL A 522 39.90 -5.88 -0.19
N SER A 523 39.03 -5.23 -0.95
CA SER A 523 39.25 -3.86 -1.44
C SER A 523 39.09 -2.83 -0.34
N ALA A 524 38.05 -2.93 0.49
CA ALA A 524 37.82 -2.04 1.61
C ALA A 524 38.97 -2.04 2.64
N SER A 525 39.66 -3.17 2.80
CA SER A 525 40.86 -3.26 3.65
C SER A 525 42.01 -2.32 3.23
N ARG A 526 42.06 -1.90 1.95
CA ARG A 526 43.04 -0.93 1.44
C ARG A 526 42.75 0.47 1.96
N TRP A 527 41.49 0.89 1.94
CA TRP A 527 41.04 2.16 2.51
C TRP A 527 41.28 2.20 4.03
N TYR A 528 40.92 1.12 4.73
CA TYR A 528 41.14 1.01 6.18
C TYR A 528 42.62 1.15 6.56
N ARG A 529 43.52 0.47 5.83
CA ARG A 529 44.97 0.61 6.02
C ARG A 529 45.48 2.03 5.74
N ARG A 530 44.97 2.70 4.69
CA ARG A 530 45.42 4.07 4.36
C ARG A 530 44.98 5.08 5.40
N ALA A 531 43.74 5.00 5.89
CA ALA A 531 43.25 5.85 6.97
C ALA A 531 44.06 5.66 8.28
N GLN A 532 44.42 4.42 8.63
CA GLN A 532 45.29 4.15 9.78
C GLN A 532 46.70 4.76 9.65
N VAL A 533 47.25 4.80 8.43
CA VAL A 533 48.54 5.45 8.17
C VAL A 533 48.42 6.97 8.34
N GLN A 534 47.38 7.59 7.77
CA GLN A 534 47.19 9.05 7.88
C GLN A 534 46.97 9.50 9.33
N ILE A 535 46.20 8.76 10.13
CA ILE A 535 46.04 9.05 11.57
C ILE A 535 47.37 8.90 12.33
N ALA A 536 48.20 7.92 11.97
CA ALA A 536 49.52 7.74 12.58
C ALA A 536 50.56 8.79 12.12
N GLU A 537 50.38 9.39 10.94
CA GLU A 537 51.15 10.53 10.43
C GLU A 537 50.74 11.83 11.16
N GLU A 538 49.44 12.08 11.31
CA GLU A 538 48.91 13.22 12.10
C GLU A 538 49.31 13.12 13.58
N GLU A 539 49.20 11.95 14.22
CA GLU A 539 49.71 11.70 15.59
C GLU A 539 51.25 11.79 15.70
N ALA A 540 51.99 11.78 14.59
CA ALA A 540 53.44 11.97 14.58
C ALA A 540 53.84 13.45 14.45
N GLU A 541 53.14 14.23 13.62
CA GLU A 541 53.39 15.68 13.48
C GLU A 541 52.99 16.49 14.74
N GLU A 542 52.03 16.02 15.53
CA GLU A 542 51.61 16.73 16.77
C GLU A 542 52.61 16.59 17.94
N LYS A 543 53.70 15.82 17.79
CA LYS A 543 54.74 15.67 18.82
C LYS A 543 55.85 16.72 18.67
N PRO A 544 56.21 17.46 19.73
CA PRO A 544 57.32 18.42 19.66
C PRO A 544 58.65 17.70 19.39
N PRO A 545 59.57 18.31 18.63
CA PRO A 545 60.85 17.69 18.29
C PRO A 545 61.68 17.40 19.56
N PRO A 546 62.47 16.31 19.56
CA PRO A 546 63.31 15.96 20.70
C PRO A 546 64.36 17.05 20.98
N PRO A 547 64.75 17.27 22.25
CA PRO A 547 65.71 18.30 22.61
C PRO A 547 67.08 18.03 21.99
N TYR A 548 67.73 19.10 21.54
CA TYR A 548 69.01 19.05 20.82
C TYR A 548 70.13 18.57 21.76
N SER A 549 70.55 17.31 21.62
CA SER A 549 71.67 16.74 22.36
C SER A 549 72.99 17.16 21.70
N SER A 550 73.60 18.24 22.20
CA SER A 550 74.91 18.70 21.75
C SER A 550 76.03 17.82 22.31
N ASP A 551 76.56 16.91 21.50
CA ASP A 551 77.91 16.33 21.64
C ASP A 551 78.38 15.79 20.27
N ASP A 552 79.34 16.48 19.64
CA ASP A 552 80.09 16.01 18.47
C ASP A 552 81.24 15.09 18.92
N PRO A 553 81.60 14.06 18.13
CA PRO A 553 82.86 14.22 17.40
C PRO A 553 82.88 13.67 15.97
N HIS A 554 83.38 14.48 15.03
CA HIS A 554 83.84 14.06 13.70
C HIS A 554 85.13 13.18 13.75
N PRO A 555 85.61 12.61 12.63
CA PRO A 555 84.93 11.62 11.80
C PRO A 555 85.89 10.43 11.46
N SER A 556 85.41 9.41 10.74
CA SER A 556 86.31 8.49 10.01
C SER A 556 85.70 8.01 8.69
N PHE A 557 86.54 7.88 7.65
CA PHE A 557 86.14 7.54 6.29
C PHE A 557 86.15 6.02 6.05
N SER A 558 85.15 5.52 5.32
CA SER A 558 85.24 4.34 4.46
C SER A 558 84.13 4.38 3.42
N ASP A 559 84.41 3.99 2.18
CA ASP A 559 83.47 4.02 1.08
C ASP A 559 82.34 2.97 1.21
N GLY A 560 81.18 3.27 0.60
CA GLY A 560 79.99 2.41 0.56
C GLY A 560 78.91 2.98 -0.36
N ASP A 561 78.95 2.58 -1.64
CA ASP A 561 78.05 3.02 -2.72
C ASP A 561 76.63 2.46 -2.56
N GLU A 562 75.60 3.33 -2.67
CA GLU A 562 74.46 3.11 -3.58
C GLU A 562 73.57 4.38 -3.71
N SER A 563 73.21 4.74 -4.93
CA SER A 563 72.37 5.92 -5.23
C SER A 563 70.87 5.59 -5.30
N ALA A 564 70.07 6.14 -4.37
CA ALA A 564 68.60 6.00 -4.39
C ALA A 564 67.90 7.26 -4.92
N GLU A 565 67.40 7.22 -6.16
CA GLU A 565 66.56 8.30 -6.72
C GLU A 565 65.18 8.37 -6.03
N TYR A 566 64.79 9.55 -5.54
CA TYR A 566 63.42 9.83 -5.12
C TYR A 566 62.47 9.92 -6.32
N ARG A 567 61.86 8.78 -6.71
CA ARG A 567 60.79 8.73 -7.73
C ARG A 567 59.39 8.57 -7.11
N SER A 568 58.79 9.69 -6.71
CA SER A 568 57.38 9.77 -6.31
C SER A 568 56.44 9.63 -7.52
N ALA A 569 56.18 8.39 -7.95
CA ALA A 569 55.26 8.10 -9.05
C ALA A 569 53.79 8.02 -8.57
N PRO A 570 52.86 8.88 -9.06
CA PRO A 570 51.45 8.81 -8.69
C PRO A 570 50.78 7.60 -9.35
N HIS A 571 50.53 6.55 -8.56
CA HIS A 571 50.00 5.28 -9.07
C HIS A 571 48.48 5.34 -9.28
N PHE A 572 48.04 5.89 -10.42
CA PHE A 572 46.64 5.87 -10.82
C PHE A 572 46.08 4.44 -10.89
N THR A 573 44.88 4.24 -10.33
CA THR A 573 44.10 3.01 -10.51
C THR A 573 43.32 3.07 -11.83
N PRO A 574 43.52 2.15 -12.79
CA PRO A 574 42.81 2.19 -14.06
C PRO A 574 41.33 1.79 -13.89
N LEU A 575 40.42 2.75 -14.07
CA LEU A 575 38.98 2.50 -14.19
C LEU A 575 38.67 1.89 -15.57
N THR A 576 39.00 0.62 -15.77
CA THR A 576 38.71 -0.11 -17.02
C THR A 576 37.89 -1.37 -16.76
N ARG A 577 36.57 -1.23 -16.67
CA ARG A 577 35.64 -2.35 -16.86
C ARG A 577 35.62 -2.69 -18.35
N LYS A 578 36.05 -3.90 -18.73
CA LYS A 578 36.17 -4.27 -20.15
C LYS A 578 34.80 -4.21 -20.86
N PRO A 579 34.71 -3.70 -22.10
CA PRO A 579 33.48 -3.69 -22.87
C PRO A 579 33.03 -5.13 -23.18
N SER A 580 31.72 -5.36 -23.22
CA SER A 580 31.13 -6.68 -23.51
C SER A 580 31.32 -7.06 -24.97
N THR A 581 32.04 -8.15 -25.25
CA THR A 581 32.25 -8.66 -26.61
C THR A 581 31.02 -9.43 -27.10
N ARG A 582 29.95 -8.71 -27.47
CA ARG A 582 28.77 -9.29 -28.14
C ARG A 582 29.17 -9.77 -29.54
N SER A 583 29.08 -11.07 -29.77
CA SER A 583 29.51 -11.72 -31.02
C SER A 583 28.61 -11.35 -32.22
N ARG A 584 29.10 -10.45 -33.09
CA ARG A 584 28.42 -10.10 -34.35
C ARG A 584 28.87 -11.04 -35.47
N GLY A 585 28.26 -12.22 -35.54
CA GLY A 585 28.47 -13.18 -36.64
C GLY A 585 28.01 -12.59 -37.97
N GLY A 586 28.93 -12.43 -38.92
CA GLY A 586 28.65 -11.80 -40.23
C GLY A 586 28.31 -12.80 -41.34
N ARG A 587 27.76 -12.28 -42.44
CA ARG A 587 27.70 -12.95 -43.75
C ARG A 587 27.95 -11.95 -44.88
N ALA A 588 28.57 -12.44 -45.96
CA ALA A 588 28.86 -11.75 -47.22
C ALA A 588 27.59 -11.10 -47.85
N SER A 589 27.57 -9.95 -48.56
CA SER A 589 28.56 -9.12 -49.31
C SER A 589 28.48 -9.22 -50.85
N THR A 590 27.71 -8.31 -51.45
CA THR A 590 27.73 -7.83 -52.86
C THR A 590 27.05 -6.45 -52.81
N ILE A 591 27.62 -5.29 -53.22
CA ILE A 591 28.27 -4.88 -54.48
C ILE A 591 27.24 -4.57 -55.60
N THR A 592 27.41 -3.40 -56.24
CA THR A 592 26.46 -2.66 -57.10
C THR A 592 25.24 -2.10 -56.36
N GLY A 593 24.72 -0.91 -56.70
CA GLY A 593 25.23 0.10 -57.64
C GLY A 593 24.46 1.42 -57.47
N ASP A 594 25.10 2.55 -57.77
CA ASP A 594 24.53 3.89 -57.68
C ASP A 594 24.12 4.38 -59.09
N ASP A 595 22.85 4.75 -59.29
CA ASP A 595 22.45 5.73 -60.32
C ASP A 595 21.03 6.29 -60.06
N THR A 596 20.70 7.33 -60.82
CA THR A 596 19.62 8.30 -60.66
C THR A 596 18.45 8.08 -61.63
N GLY A 597 17.25 8.63 -61.36
CA GLY A 597 16.20 8.68 -62.40
C GLY A 597 14.72 8.89 -62.01
N HIS A 598 14.34 10.14 -61.75
CA HIS A 598 13.11 10.81 -62.23
C HIS A 598 11.67 10.19 -62.18
N LEU A 599 10.76 11.03 -61.63
CA LEU A 599 9.42 11.46 -62.16
C LEU A 599 8.12 10.67 -61.92
N ALA A 600 7.04 11.49 -61.88
CA ALA A 600 5.60 11.20 -61.79
C ALA A 600 5.13 10.52 -60.48
N ASP A 601 4.24 11.11 -59.68
CA ASP A 601 2.86 11.58 -59.95
C ASP A 601 1.92 10.46 -60.46
N PHE A 602 1.01 10.01 -59.60
CA PHE A 602 -0.43 10.16 -59.87
C PHE A 602 -1.26 10.08 -58.57
N ASP A 603 -2.51 10.54 -58.66
CA ASP A 603 -3.44 10.83 -57.55
C ASP A 603 -4.49 9.71 -57.34
N ASP A 604 -5.47 9.99 -56.48
CA ASP A 604 -6.79 9.36 -56.27
C ASP A 604 -6.93 8.13 -55.34
N SER A 605 -7.35 8.44 -54.10
CA SER A 605 -8.71 8.17 -53.57
C SER A 605 -9.28 6.75 -53.39
N VAL A 606 -9.87 6.56 -52.18
CA VAL A 606 -11.12 5.78 -51.89
C VAL A 606 -10.94 4.22 -51.94
N GLU A 607 -11.58 3.37 -51.12
CA GLU A 607 -12.83 3.44 -50.33
C GLU A 607 -12.76 2.73 -48.95
N HIS A 608 -13.85 2.76 -48.19
CA HIS A 608 -14.09 1.98 -46.97
C HIS A 608 -14.14 0.45 -47.19
N THR A 609 -13.81 -0.33 -46.15
CA THR A 609 -14.68 -1.47 -45.75
C THR A 609 -14.54 -1.83 -44.26
N GLN A 610 -15.57 -2.46 -43.70
CA GLN A 610 -15.63 -2.97 -42.33
C GLN A 610 -15.41 -4.50 -42.30
N SER A 611 -14.67 -5.02 -41.31
CA SER A 611 -14.89 -6.29 -40.59
C SER A 611 -13.80 -6.39 -39.52
N SER A 612 -14.02 -6.47 -38.20
CA SER A 612 -14.83 -7.45 -37.45
C SER A 612 -14.36 -8.89 -37.65
N PHE A 613 -13.59 -9.43 -36.70
CA PHE A 613 -13.62 -10.86 -36.33
C PHE A 613 -13.01 -11.12 -34.95
N LEU A 614 -13.82 -11.71 -34.07
CA LEU A 614 -13.52 -12.44 -32.82
C LEU A 614 -12.51 -11.83 -31.83
#